data_AF-A0A0T5Z1I5-F1
#
_entry.id   AF-A0A0T5Z1I5-F1
#
_cell.length_a   1.000
_cell.length_b   1.000
_cell.length_c   1.000
_cell.angle_alpha   90.00
_cell.angle_beta   90.00
_cell.angle_gamma   90.00
#
_symmetry.space_group_name_H-M   'P 1'
#
loop_
_entity.id
_entity.type
_entity.pdbx_description
1 polymer ?
#
loop_
_entity_poly.entity_id
_entity_poly.type
_entity_poly.pdbx_seq_one_letter_code
_entity_poly.pdbx_strand_id
1 'polypeptide(L)' 'VNVLEELDYAVQIGVLATPAIAIDGELVFTALPSEKRLRQTLQQCIDHSSS' A
#
# COMPACT_ATOMS: atom_id res chain seq x y z
N VAL A 1 -4.24 6.66 -7.17
CA VAL A 1 -5.65 6.68 -6.70
C VAL A 1 -5.92 8.03 -6.06
N ASN A 2 -7.08 8.63 -6.31
CA ASN A 2 -7.54 9.78 -5.53
C ASN A 2 -8.37 9.25 -4.37
N VAL A 3 -7.90 9.43 -3.14
CA VAL A 3 -8.57 8.93 -1.94
C VAL A 3 -9.96 9.56 -1.75
N LEU A 4 -10.18 10.78 -2.26
CA LEU A 4 -11.48 11.43 -2.17
C LEU A 4 -12.50 10.87 -3.17
N GLU A 5 -12.03 10.41 -4.34
CA GLU A 5 -12.89 9.78 -5.35
C GLU A 5 -13.20 8.32 -4.98
N GLU A 6 -12.24 7.63 -4.35
CA GLU A 6 -12.32 6.21 -3.98
C GLU A 6 -12.38 6.03 -2.45
N LEU A 7 -13.13 6.88 -1.76
CA LEU A 7 -13.13 6.94 -0.30
C LEU A 7 -13.64 5.65 0.35
N ASP A 8 -14.70 5.05 -0.20
CA ASP A 8 -15.25 3.79 0.30
C ASP A 8 -14.22 2.66 0.24
N TYR A 9 -13.48 2.56 -0.88
CA TYR A 9 -12.41 1.59 -1.03
C TYR A 9 -11.26 1.86 -0.05
N ALA A 10 -10.84 3.13 0.10
CA ALA A 10 -9.78 3.51 1.03
C ALA A 10 -10.12 3.15 2.48
N VAL A 11 -11.38 3.38 2.91
CA VAL A 11 -11.87 2.97 4.23
C VAL A 11 -11.92 1.45 4.35
N GLN A 12 -12.39 0.74 3.32
CA GLN A 12 -12.48 -0.73 3.32
C GLN A 12 -11.11 -1.39 3.56
N ILE A 13 -10.05 -0.87 2.95
CA ILE A 13 -8.68 -1.39 3.11
C ILE A 13 -7.97 -0.83 4.38
N GLY A 14 -8.64 0.02 5.17
CA GLY A 14 -8.14 0.51 6.46
C GLY A 14 -7.31 1.79 6.42
N VAL A 15 -7.36 2.58 5.34
CA VAL A 15 -6.64 3.86 5.28
C VAL A 15 -7.31 4.88 6.21
N LEU A 16 -6.59 5.30 7.24
CA LEU A 16 -7.04 6.33 8.20
C LEU A 16 -6.49 7.72 7.88
N ALA A 17 -5.34 7.80 7.22
CA ALA A 17 -4.67 9.05 6.88
C ALA A 17 -3.77 8.88 5.65
N THR A 18 -3.55 9.98 4.92
CA THR A 18 -2.60 10.04 3.80
C THR A 18 -1.29 10.70 4.22
N PRO A 19 -0.14 10.32 3.63
CA PRO A 19 0.03 9.32 2.58
C PRO A 19 0.00 7.88 3.12
N ALA A 20 -0.58 6.97 2.34
CA ALA A 20 -0.64 5.53 2.60
C ALA A 20 -0.43 4.76 1.29
N ILE A 21 0.08 3.53 1.38
CA ILE A 21 0.34 2.66 0.23
C ILE A 21 -0.25 1.28 0.53
N ALA A 22 -1.18 0.86 -0.31
CA ALA A 22 -1.68 -0.49 -0.36
C ALA A 22 -1.08 -1.24 -1.55
N ILE A 23 -0.79 -2.52 -1.39
CA ILE A 23 -0.21 -3.42 -2.38
C ILE A 23 -1.07 -4.68 -2.38
N ASP A 24 -1.47 -5.16 -3.56
CA ASP A 24 -2.30 -6.36 -3.72
C ASP A 24 -3.61 -6.36 -2.90
N GLY A 25 -4.20 -5.17 -2.72
CA GLY A 25 -5.43 -4.98 -1.97
C GLY A 25 -5.24 -4.87 -0.44
N GLU A 26 -4.02 -5.00 0.05
CA GLU A 26 -3.68 -4.91 1.48
C GLU A 26 -2.96 -3.60 1.80
N LEU A 27 -3.32 -2.97 2.92
CA LEU A 27 -2.64 -1.76 3.39
C LEU A 27 -1.28 -2.10 4.02
N VAL A 28 -0.20 -1.76 3.30
CA VAL A 28 1.17 -2.12 3.69
C VAL A 28 1.90 -0.97 4.41
N PHE A 29 1.62 0.28 4.03
CA PHE A 29 2.23 1.46 4.65
C PHE A 29 1.16 2.49 5.02
N THR A 30 1.16 2.92 6.29
CA THR A 30 0.27 3.98 6.81
C THR A 30 0.93 5.37 6.84
N ALA A 31 2.16 5.47 6.32
CA ALA A 31 2.95 6.68 6.20
C ALA A 31 3.91 6.53 5.02
N LEU A 32 4.50 7.63 4.55
CA LEU A 32 5.47 7.60 3.45
C LEU A 32 6.72 6.79 3.87
N PRO A 33 7.02 5.64 3.24
CA PRO A 33 8.23 4.88 3.55
C PRO A 33 9.48 5.54 2.94
N SER A 34 10.65 5.11 3.41
CA SER A 34 11.88 5.38 2.66
C SER A 34 11.92 4.59 1.36
N GLU A 35 12.63 5.10 0.36
CA GLU A 35 12.82 4.43 -0.92
C GLU A 35 13.36 3.00 -0.74
N LYS A 36 14.36 2.83 0.13
CA LYS A 36 14.94 1.51 0.43
C LYS A 36 13.89 0.54 0.96
N ARG A 37 13.04 0.98 1.89
CA ARG A 37 12.01 0.13 2.48
C ARG A 37 10.94 -0.23 1.45
N LEU A 38 10.49 0.72 0.64
CA LEU A 38 9.55 0.46 -0.44
C LEU A 38 10.09 -0.57 -1.44
N ARG A 39 11.34 -0.40 -1.89
CA ARG A 39 11.99 -1.35 -2.81
C ARG A 39 12.08 -2.76 -2.24
N GLN A 40 12.49 -2.90 -0.98
CA GLN A 40 12.59 -4.21 -0.33
C GLN A 40 11.23 -4.90 -0.23
N THR A 41 10.19 -4.17 0.17
CA THR A 41 8.83 -4.72 0.27
C THR A 41 8.27 -5.13 -1.09
N LEU A 42 8.47 -4.32 -2.13
CA LEU A 42 8.04 -4.68 -3.49
C LEU A 42 8.77 -5.93 -4.01
N GLN A 43 10.07 -6.07 -3.76
CA GLN A 43 10.81 -7.27 -4.13
C GLN A 43 10.23 -8.51 -3.43
N GLN A 44 9.94 -8.40 -2.14
CA GLN A 44 9.28 -9.48 -1.40
C GLN A 44 7.94 -9.86 -2.03
N CYS A 45 7.07 -8.91 -2.36
CA CYS A 45 5.77 -9.21 -2.99
C CYS A 45 5.90 -9.99 -4.30
N ILE A 46 6.88 -9.62 -5.15
CA ILE A 46 7.13 -10.28 -6.43
C ILE A 46 7.63 -11.71 -6.23
N ASP A 47 8.56 -11.91 -5.28
CA ASP A 47 9.13 -13.22 -4.99
C ASP A 47 8.07 -14.20 -4.47
N HIS A 48 7.11 -13.71 -3.67
CA HIS A 48 5.99 -14.53 -3.15
C HIS A 48 4.94 -14.86 -4.21
N SER A 49 4.76 -14.02 -5.23
CA SER A 49 3.81 -14.28 -6.34
C SER A 49 4.35 -15.28 -7.37
N SER A 50 5.65 -15.60 -7.30
CA SER A 50 6.36 -16.47 -8.25
C SER A 50 6.60 -17.89 -7.74
N SER A 51 6.03 -18.26 -6.58
CA SER A 51 6.11 -19.59 -5.96
C SER A 51 4.77 -20.31 -6.01
#